data_AF-A0A7K2J1A0-F1
#
_entry.id   AF-A0A7K2J1A0-F1
#
_cell.length_a   1.000
_cell.length_b   1.000
_cell.length_c   1.000
_cell.angle_alpha   90.00
_cell.angle_beta   90.00
_cell.angle_gamma   90.00
#
_symmetry.space_group_name_H-M   'P 1'
#
loop_
_entity.id
_entity.type
_entity.pdbx_description
1 polymer ?
#
loop_
_entity_poly.entity_id
_entity_poly.type
_entity_poly.pdbx_seq_one_letter_code
_entity_poly.pdbx_strand_id
1 'polypeptide(L)'
;MGHGEVDGADGAFDAAGEQFPFRVWQAAGSATVRGMLYRSRRLEALFGGPLGSVSYAELAALVDNPEAAEAEDLDYKRELTADDDKKREEFAKDLAAFANHIGGVLIVGMAEARGIPSKVMDADVSDQLRRHLQQVAAANTAPPVRFDMRAVPNPALRPAGVACFSSRSRAARTARTR
;
A
#
# COMPACT_ATOMS: atom_id res chain seq x y z
N MET A 1 -61.28 1.57 4.71
CA MET A 1 -60.04 0.76 4.70
C MET A 1 -58.94 1.69 4.22
N GLY A 2 -57.93 2.10 4.99
CA GLY A 2 -57.32 1.47 6.15
C GLY A 2 -55.86 1.17 5.81
N HIS A 3 -54.94 1.90 6.47
CA HIS A 3 -53.56 1.53 6.85
C HIS A 3 -52.55 1.34 5.71
N GLY A 4 -51.47 2.14 5.63
CA GLY A 4 -50.25 2.06 6.47
C GLY A 4 -49.12 1.76 5.48
N GLU A 5 -47.92 2.31 5.50
CA GLU A 5 -47.00 2.63 6.59
C GLU A 5 -45.91 3.53 5.98
N VAL A 6 -45.39 4.43 6.81
CA VAL A 6 -44.20 5.27 6.58
C VAL A 6 -42.92 4.47 6.93
N ASP A 7 -41.76 5.14 6.86
CA ASP A 7 -40.43 4.74 7.36
C ASP A 7 -39.59 3.90 6.38
N GLY A 8 -38.39 4.31 5.97
CA GLY A 8 -37.47 5.29 6.52
C GLY A 8 -36.06 4.74 6.28
N ALA A 9 -35.33 5.34 5.35
CA ALA A 9 -33.90 5.10 5.18
C ALA A 9 -33.23 6.44 4.88
N ASP A 10 -33.08 7.22 5.94
CA ASP A 10 -32.18 8.37 6.00
C ASP A 10 -30.74 7.92 5.68
N GLY A 11 -30.26 8.32 4.51
CA GLY A 11 -28.85 8.32 4.12
C GLY A 11 -28.47 9.75 3.74
N ALA A 12 -27.53 10.33 4.49
CA ALA A 12 -27.22 11.76 4.55
C ALA A 12 -27.01 12.46 3.20
N PHE A 13 -27.75 13.57 3.00
CA PHE A 13 -27.53 14.57 1.95
C PHE A 13 -26.55 15.65 2.46
N ASP A 14 -25.53 15.99 1.66
CA ASP A 14 -24.78 17.24 1.81
C ASP A 14 -25.45 18.36 0.99
N ALA A 15 -25.19 19.62 1.33
CA ALA A 15 -25.95 20.83 0.98
C ALA A 15 -25.93 21.25 -0.51
N ALA A 16 -25.53 20.36 -1.42
CA ALA A 16 -25.51 20.61 -2.87
C ALA A 16 -26.37 19.65 -3.70
N GLY A 17 -26.97 18.59 -3.13
CA GLY A 17 -27.96 17.77 -3.84
C GLY A 17 -27.47 17.07 -5.11
N GLU A 18 -26.17 16.85 -5.29
CA GLU A 18 -25.63 16.18 -6.47
C GLU A 18 -25.25 14.73 -6.19
N GLN A 19 -25.96 13.83 -6.88
CA GLN A 19 -25.63 12.41 -6.96
C GLN A 19 -24.44 12.22 -7.89
N PHE A 20 -23.27 11.83 -7.37
CA PHE A 20 -22.06 11.68 -8.19
C PHE A 20 -22.13 10.42 -9.07
N PRO A 21 -22.14 10.54 -10.41
CA PRO A 21 -21.77 9.44 -11.27
C PRO A 21 -20.26 9.21 -11.15
N PHE A 22 -19.87 7.94 -11.05
CA PHE A 22 -18.50 7.43 -11.14
C PHE A 22 -17.78 8.04 -12.38
N ARG A 23 -17.06 9.15 -12.19
CA ARG A 23 -16.11 9.66 -13.18
C ARG A 23 -14.74 9.66 -12.55
N VAL A 24 -13.91 8.78 -13.10
CA VAL A 24 -12.47 8.68 -12.90
C VAL A 24 -11.86 10.08 -12.80
N TRP A 25 -11.31 10.42 -11.64
CA TRP A 25 -10.43 11.57 -11.51
C TRP A 25 -9.07 11.16 -12.07
N GLN A 26 -8.73 11.67 -13.25
CA GLN A 26 -7.32 11.73 -13.66
C GLN A 26 -6.62 12.71 -12.72
N ALA A 27 -5.94 12.18 -11.70
CA ALA A 27 -4.94 12.93 -10.96
C ALA A 27 -3.67 13.02 -11.81
N ALA A 28 -3.27 14.26 -12.07
CA ALA A 28 -2.11 14.68 -12.83
C ALA A 28 -0.82 13.89 -12.55
N GLY A 29 -0.07 13.68 -13.63
CA GLY A 29 1.15 12.90 -13.73
C GLY A 29 2.09 13.01 -12.53
N SER A 30 2.31 11.88 -11.86
CA SER A 30 3.50 11.67 -11.06
C SER A 30 4.57 11.08 -11.97
N ALA A 31 5.67 11.82 -12.12
CA ALA A 31 6.80 11.44 -12.95
C ALA A 31 7.22 10.00 -12.65
N THR A 32 7.17 9.16 -13.68
CA THR A 32 7.60 7.76 -13.62
C THR A 32 9.07 7.71 -13.24
N VAL A 33 9.36 7.46 -11.97
CA VAL A 33 10.62 6.84 -11.61
C VAL A 33 10.58 5.47 -12.27
N ARG A 34 11.35 5.27 -13.34
CA ARG A 34 11.59 3.95 -13.97
C ARG A 34 12.43 3.07 -13.04
N GLY A 35 12.04 2.99 -11.76
CA GLY A 35 12.52 2.05 -10.78
C GLY A 35 11.82 0.73 -11.02
N MET A 36 12.62 -0.34 -11.12
CA MET A 36 12.18 -1.69 -11.42
C MET A 36 11.47 -2.30 -10.19
N LEU A 37 10.25 -1.83 -9.93
CA LEU A 37 9.34 -2.30 -8.89
C LEU A 37 9.04 -3.80 -9.07
N TYR A 38 8.78 -4.51 -7.98
CA TYR A 38 8.38 -5.91 -8.02
C TYR A 38 7.14 -6.10 -8.92
N ARG A 39 7.15 -7.16 -9.75
CA ARG A 39 6.08 -7.48 -10.70
C ARG A 39 5.58 -8.89 -10.44
N SER A 40 4.34 -9.00 -9.97
CA SER A 40 3.61 -10.26 -9.83
C SER A 40 2.30 -10.11 -10.58
N ARG A 41 1.94 -11.09 -11.43
CA ARG A 41 0.68 -11.04 -12.20
C ARG A 41 -0.54 -10.95 -11.28
N ARG A 42 -0.49 -11.61 -10.12
CA ARG A 42 -1.52 -11.53 -9.09
C ARG A 42 -1.67 -10.10 -8.59
N LEU A 43 -0.56 -9.47 -8.20
CA LEU A 43 -0.55 -8.10 -7.70
C LEU A 43 -0.98 -7.08 -8.76
N GLU A 44 -0.56 -7.26 -10.01
CA GLU A 44 -0.98 -6.37 -11.09
C GLU A 44 -2.48 -6.49 -11.39
N ALA A 45 -3.04 -7.70 -11.33
CA ALA A 45 -4.48 -7.91 -11.44
C ALA A 45 -5.22 -7.27 -10.25
N LEU A 46 -4.68 -7.43 -9.04
CA LEU A 46 -5.27 -6.90 -7.81
C LEU A 46 -5.28 -5.36 -7.76
N PHE A 47 -4.16 -4.72 -8.16
CA PHE A 47 -4.02 -3.26 -8.16
C PHE A 47 -4.54 -2.58 -9.43
N GLY A 48 -5.11 -3.34 -10.37
CA GLY A 48 -5.54 -2.84 -11.67
C GLY A 48 -4.38 -2.40 -12.59
N GLY A 49 -3.14 -2.67 -12.22
CA GLY A 49 -1.96 -2.31 -13.00
C GLY A 49 -0.63 -2.35 -12.25
N PRO A 50 0.42 -1.70 -12.79
CA PRO A 50 1.72 -1.59 -12.17
C PRO A 50 1.67 -0.97 -10.77
N LEU A 51 2.43 -1.52 -9.82
CA LEU A 51 2.73 -0.83 -8.55
C LEU A 51 3.31 0.58 -8.74
N GLY A 52 3.93 0.88 -9.88
CA GLY A 52 4.47 2.20 -10.19
C GLY A 52 3.42 3.24 -10.61
N SER A 53 2.20 2.78 -10.88
CA SER A 53 1.09 3.59 -11.40
C SER A 53 -0.19 3.46 -10.58
N VAL A 54 -0.24 2.56 -9.58
CA VAL A 54 -1.40 2.42 -8.69
C VAL A 54 -1.76 3.74 -8.01
N SER A 55 -3.05 4.07 -8.00
CA SER A 55 -3.57 5.32 -7.44
C SER A 55 -4.20 5.08 -6.07
N TYR A 56 -4.45 6.14 -5.29
CA TYR A 56 -5.10 6.02 -3.99
C TYR A 56 -6.48 5.35 -4.09
N ALA A 57 -7.26 5.67 -5.13
CA ALA A 57 -8.55 5.06 -5.39
C ALA A 57 -8.46 3.54 -5.62
N GLU A 58 -7.45 3.08 -6.37
CA GLU A 58 -7.21 1.65 -6.60
C GLU A 58 -6.84 0.92 -5.31
N LEU A 59 -6.02 1.56 -4.44
CA LEU A 59 -5.70 1.00 -3.12
C LEU A 59 -6.92 0.98 -2.20
N ALA A 60 -7.76 2.01 -2.25
CA ALA A 60 -9.02 2.05 -1.51
C ALA A 60 -10.02 1.00 -2.01
N ALA A 61 -9.99 0.65 -3.30
CA ALA A 61 -10.82 -0.41 -3.88
C ALA A 61 -10.41 -1.82 -3.41
N LEU A 62 -9.23 -1.97 -2.79
CA LEU A 62 -8.83 -3.23 -2.16
C LEU A 62 -9.56 -3.50 -0.85
N VAL A 63 -10.11 -2.46 -0.21
CA VAL A 63 -10.78 -2.61 1.08
C VAL A 63 -11.95 -3.59 0.97
N ASP A 64 -12.01 -4.53 1.90
CA ASP A 64 -12.99 -5.63 1.96
C ASP A 64 -12.88 -6.63 0.79
N ASN A 65 -11.89 -6.50 -0.09
CA ASN A 65 -11.69 -7.43 -1.19
C ASN A 65 -10.97 -8.71 -0.70
N PRO A 66 -11.60 -9.89 -0.73
CA PRO A 66 -10.98 -11.13 -0.26
C PRO A 66 -9.79 -11.58 -1.15
N GLU A 67 -9.73 -11.16 -2.41
CA GLU A 67 -8.56 -11.42 -3.27
C GLU A 67 -7.34 -10.61 -2.86
N ALA A 68 -7.57 -9.49 -2.14
CA ALA A 68 -6.57 -8.66 -1.50
C ALA A 68 -6.12 -9.22 -0.14
N ALA A 69 -6.43 -10.48 0.18
CA ALA A 69 -5.91 -11.10 1.39
C ALA A 69 -4.37 -11.17 1.36
N GLU A 70 -3.76 -10.97 2.52
CA GLU A 70 -2.33 -11.09 2.77
C GLU A 70 -1.79 -12.42 2.25
N ALA A 71 -0.56 -12.35 1.76
CA ALA A 71 0.14 -13.47 1.17
C ALA A 71 1.64 -13.31 1.34
N GLU A 72 2.39 -14.34 0.97
CA GLU A 72 3.86 -14.30 1.04
C GLU A 72 4.48 -13.14 0.24
N ASP A 73 3.75 -12.61 -0.76
CA ASP A 73 4.16 -11.48 -1.59
C ASP A 73 3.47 -10.15 -1.24
N LEU A 74 2.54 -10.12 -0.28
CA LEU A 74 1.74 -8.94 0.07
C LEU A 74 1.42 -8.87 1.57
N ASP A 75 1.82 -7.77 2.21
CA ASP A 75 1.61 -7.52 3.64
C ASP A 75 1.02 -6.13 3.85
N TYR A 76 0.13 -5.97 4.83
CA TYR A 76 -0.49 -4.68 5.16
C TYR A 76 -0.10 -4.22 6.56
N LYS A 77 0.31 -2.95 6.66
CA LYS A 77 0.57 -2.31 7.96
C LYS A 77 -0.20 -1.01 8.09
N ARG A 78 -0.84 -0.82 9.24
CA ARG A 78 -1.56 0.43 9.55
C ARG A 78 -0.63 1.64 9.58
N GLU A 79 0.54 1.46 10.17
CA GLU A 79 1.58 2.47 10.35
C GLU A 79 2.94 1.78 10.38
N LEU A 80 3.99 2.49 9.96
CA LEU A 80 5.35 2.00 10.07
C LEU A 80 6.21 3.05 10.78
N THR A 81 6.26 2.94 12.11
CA THR A 81 7.10 3.79 12.96
C THR A 81 8.37 3.03 13.32
N ALA A 82 9.48 3.28 12.65
CA ALA A 82 10.77 2.64 12.97
C ALA A 82 11.50 3.36 14.12
N ASP A 83 10.75 3.76 15.15
CA ASP A 83 11.23 4.57 16.28
C ASP A 83 11.92 3.70 17.34
N ASP A 84 11.31 2.54 17.64
CA ASP A 84 11.81 1.57 18.62
C ASP A 84 12.69 0.48 17.98
N ASP A 85 13.66 -0.05 18.73
CA ASP A 85 14.49 -1.20 18.34
C ASP A 85 13.67 -2.38 17.81
N LYS A 86 12.60 -2.74 18.53
CA LYS A 86 11.74 -3.85 18.12
C LYS A 86 11.10 -3.59 16.75
N LYS A 87 10.56 -2.39 16.51
CA LYS A 87 9.90 -2.06 15.23
C LYS A 87 10.90 -1.97 14.08
N ARG A 88 12.12 -1.48 14.36
CA ARG A 88 13.25 -1.51 13.41
C ARG A 88 13.61 -2.92 13.00
N GLU A 89 13.70 -3.83 13.97
CA GLU A 89 14.02 -5.23 13.72
C GLU A 89 12.90 -5.93 12.93
N GLU A 90 11.64 -5.72 13.28
CA GLU A 90 10.51 -6.30 12.55
C GLU A 90 10.48 -5.83 11.09
N PHE A 91 10.64 -4.52 10.83
CA PHE A 91 10.75 -4.00 9.47
C PHE A 91 11.91 -4.62 8.68
N ALA A 92 13.06 -4.80 9.34
CA ALA A 92 14.22 -5.43 8.74
C ALA A 92 13.98 -6.91 8.43
N LYS A 93 13.27 -7.63 9.31
CA LYS A 93 12.87 -9.03 9.10
C LYS A 93 11.91 -9.15 7.91
N ASP A 94 10.88 -8.31 7.82
CA ASP A 94 9.93 -8.32 6.70
C ASP A 94 10.67 -8.09 5.37
N LEU A 95 11.52 -7.07 5.32
CA LEU A 95 12.37 -6.79 4.16
C LEU A 95 13.29 -7.96 3.80
N ALA A 96 13.92 -8.57 4.80
CA ALA A 96 14.80 -9.71 4.61
C ALA A 96 14.02 -10.93 4.11
N ALA A 97 12.81 -11.17 4.60
CA ALA A 97 11.93 -12.22 4.13
C ALA A 97 11.59 -12.00 2.65
N PHE A 98 11.05 -10.85 2.26
CA PHE A 98 10.79 -10.55 0.84
C PHE A 98 12.04 -10.69 -0.03
N ALA A 99 13.19 -10.25 0.47
CA ALA A 99 14.45 -10.38 -0.25
C ALA A 99 14.95 -11.83 -0.35
N ASN A 100 14.57 -12.74 0.54
CA ASN A 100 15.00 -14.14 0.51
C ASN A 100 14.03 -15.04 -0.27
N HIS A 101 12.75 -14.67 -0.33
CA HIS A 101 11.72 -15.38 -1.07
C HIS A 101 11.60 -14.88 -2.52
N ILE A 102 10.39 -14.78 -3.06
CA ILE A 102 10.13 -14.35 -4.45
C ILE A 102 10.21 -12.83 -4.65
N GLY A 103 10.36 -12.05 -3.58
CA GLY A 103 10.05 -10.61 -3.54
C GLY A 103 8.72 -10.38 -2.83
N GLY A 104 8.33 -9.11 -2.68
CA GLY A 104 7.04 -8.79 -2.09
C GLY A 104 6.78 -7.30 -1.99
N VAL A 105 5.56 -6.99 -1.56
CA VAL A 105 5.05 -5.63 -1.37
C VAL A 105 4.53 -5.50 0.06
N LEU A 106 4.99 -4.46 0.74
CA LEU A 106 4.43 -4.03 2.02
C LEU A 106 3.67 -2.72 1.79
N ILE A 107 2.38 -2.70 2.10
CA ILE A 107 1.56 -1.50 1.98
C ILE A 107 1.33 -0.92 3.38
N VAL A 108 1.89 0.26 3.61
CA VAL A 108 1.78 1.00 4.86
C VAL A 108 0.74 2.09 4.71
N GLY A 109 -0.17 2.18 5.68
CA GLY A 109 -1.33 3.04 5.62
C GLY A 109 -2.60 2.28 5.24
N MET A 110 -2.68 0.98 5.51
CA MET A 110 -3.93 0.24 5.45
C MET A 110 -4.03 -0.66 6.68
N ALA A 111 -5.15 -0.57 7.37
CA ALA A 111 -5.49 -1.49 8.44
C ALA A 111 -6.05 -2.77 7.81
N GLU A 112 -5.59 -3.92 8.30
CA GLU A 112 -6.10 -5.23 7.93
C GLU A 112 -6.91 -5.85 9.07
N ALA A 113 -7.91 -6.64 8.71
CA ALA A 113 -8.72 -7.44 9.61
C ALA A 113 -8.78 -8.86 9.06
N ARG A 114 -8.23 -9.81 9.83
CA ARG A 114 -8.11 -11.22 9.42
C ARG A 114 -7.30 -11.41 8.13
N GLY A 115 -6.27 -10.59 7.92
CA GLY A 115 -5.44 -10.61 6.72
C GLY A 115 -6.09 -9.98 5.50
N ILE A 116 -7.25 -9.31 5.62
CA ILE A 116 -7.89 -8.59 4.51
C ILE A 116 -7.83 -7.10 4.82
N PRO A 117 -7.43 -6.23 3.87
CA PRO A 117 -7.44 -4.79 4.10
C PRO A 117 -8.88 -4.33 4.43
N SER A 118 -9.06 -3.76 5.61
CA SER A 118 -10.36 -3.34 6.13
C SER A 118 -10.54 -1.82 6.05
N LYS A 119 -9.45 -1.04 6.05
CA LYS A 119 -9.53 0.42 5.94
C LYS A 119 -8.23 1.04 5.46
N VAL A 120 -8.31 2.06 4.60
CA VAL A 120 -7.15 2.91 4.29
C VAL A 120 -6.94 3.89 5.44
N MET A 121 -5.73 3.90 5.98
CA MET A 121 -5.27 4.80 7.03
C MET A 121 -4.16 5.67 6.46
N ASP A 122 -4.29 6.98 6.46
CA ASP A 122 -3.22 7.79 5.91
C ASP A 122 -1.97 7.70 6.82
N ALA A 123 -0.87 7.22 6.25
CA ALA A 123 0.43 7.12 6.88
C ALA A 123 1.34 8.30 6.49
N ASP A 124 2.40 8.49 7.27
CA ASP A 124 3.46 9.42 6.89
C ASP A 124 4.19 8.87 5.66
N VAL A 125 4.13 9.63 4.56
CA VAL A 125 4.82 9.30 3.30
C VAL A 125 5.98 10.26 3.04
N SER A 126 6.52 10.88 4.10
CA SER A 126 7.57 11.89 4.00
C SER A 126 8.89 11.30 3.50
N ASP A 127 9.67 12.12 2.79
CA ASP A 127 11.04 11.76 2.43
C ASP A 127 11.93 11.51 3.66
N GLN A 128 11.60 12.11 4.81
CA GLN A 128 12.32 11.88 6.06
C GLN A 128 12.13 10.43 6.54
N LEU A 129 10.89 9.95 6.58
CA LEU A 129 10.61 8.56 6.93
C LEU A 129 11.28 7.61 5.94
N ARG A 130 11.21 7.91 4.64
CA ARG A 130 11.88 7.11 3.60
C ARG A 130 13.38 6.96 3.86
N ARG A 131 14.08 8.07 4.14
CA ARG A 131 15.51 8.06 4.45
C ARG A 131 15.80 7.30 5.75
N HIS A 132 14.98 7.49 6.77
CA HIS A 132 15.10 6.78 8.05
C HIS A 132 14.99 5.26 7.86
N LEU A 133 13.95 4.79 7.16
CA LEU A 133 13.75 3.38 6.86
C LEU A 133 14.89 2.78 6.02
N GLN A 134 15.45 3.54 5.08
CA GLN A 134 16.63 3.11 4.32
C GLN A 134 17.86 2.87 5.23
N GLN A 135 18.08 3.75 6.21
CA GLN A 135 19.15 3.59 7.20
C GLN A 135 18.89 2.38 8.10
N VAL A 136 17.66 2.22 8.59
CA VAL A 136 17.26 1.08 9.42
C VAL A 136 17.48 -0.24 8.68
N ALA A 137 17.05 -0.35 7.42
CA ALA A 137 17.27 -1.55 6.62
C ALA A 137 18.76 -1.85 6.43
N ALA A 138 19.58 -0.83 6.15
CA ALA A 138 21.02 -1.00 5.97
C ALA A 138 21.74 -1.42 7.27
N ALA A 139 21.28 -0.93 8.43
CA ALA A 139 21.87 -1.25 9.73
C ALA A 139 21.45 -2.63 10.26
N ASN A 140 20.23 -3.08 9.94
CA ASN A 140 19.64 -4.30 10.53
C ASN A 140 19.56 -5.49 9.56
N THR A 141 19.98 -5.33 8.30
CA THR A 141 20.02 -6.45 7.33
C THR A 141 21.44 -6.67 6.79
N ALA A 142 21.91 -7.92 6.84
CA ALA A 142 23.19 -8.33 6.29
C ALA A 142 23.01 -9.52 5.34
N PRO A 143 23.29 -9.40 4.02
CA PRO A 143 23.69 -8.18 3.31
C PRO A 143 22.53 -7.15 3.24
N PRO A 144 22.84 -5.86 3.01
CA PRO A 144 21.83 -4.80 3.02
C PRO A 144 20.77 -5.03 1.95
N VAL A 145 19.50 -5.09 2.38
CA VAL A 145 18.35 -5.24 1.50
C VAL A 145 18.02 -3.91 0.83
N ARG A 146 17.94 -3.92 -0.51
CA ARG A 146 17.47 -2.78 -1.28
C ARG A 146 15.96 -2.91 -1.50
N PHE A 147 15.23 -1.88 -1.11
CA PHE A 147 13.80 -1.75 -1.37
C PHE A 147 13.50 -0.42 -2.07
N ASP A 148 12.36 -0.36 -2.72
CA ASP A 148 11.80 0.86 -3.30
C ASP A 148 10.58 1.28 -2.46
N MET A 149 10.44 2.58 -2.17
CA MET A 149 9.29 3.14 -1.46
C MET A 149 8.61 4.15 -2.37
N ARG A 150 7.34 3.86 -2.69
CA ARG A 150 6.48 4.73 -3.47
C ARG A 150 5.41 5.33 -2.57
N ALA A 151 5.39 6.66 -2.49
CA ALA A 151 4.30 7.39 -1.87
C ALA A 151 3.11 7.50 -2.83
N VAL A 152 1.93 7.08 -2.38
CA VAL A 152 0.65 7.25 -3.05
C VAL A 152 -0.16 8.26 -2.21
N PRO A 153 -0.09 9.55 -2.54
CA PRO A 153 -0.71 10.58 -1.71
C PRO A 153 -2.23 10.51 -1.76
N ASN A 154 -2.88 10.78 -0.64
CA ASN A 154 -4.33 10.95 -0.61
C ASN A 154 -4.68 12.31 -1.27
N PRO A 155 -5.56 12.33 -2.29
CA PRO A 155 -6.00 13.59 -2.90
C PRO A 155 -6.78 14.49 -1.93
N ALA A 156 -7.43 13.93 -0.91
CA ALA A 156 -8.23 14.67 0.07
C ALA A 156 -7.43 15.16 1.29
N LEU A 157 -6.35 14.47 1.66
CA LEU A 157 -5.57 14.75 2.88
C LEU A 157 -4.08 14.79 2.56
N ARG A 158 -3.52 15.98 2.29
CA ARG A 158 -2.08 16.18 2.06
C ARG A 158 -1.43 16.71 3.34
N PRO A 159 -0.24 16.22 3.75
CA PRO A 159 0.69 15.34 3.02
C PRO A 159 0.50 13.83 3.28
N ALA A 160 -0.61 13.41 3.86
CA ALA A 160 -0.84 12.02 4.25
C ALA A 160 -1.20 11.11 3.05
N GLY A 161 -0.94 9.81 3.16
CA GLY A 161 -1.28 8.87 2.09
C GLY A 161 -0.85 7.45 2.38
N VAL A 162 -0.70 6.64 1.34
CA VAL A 162 -0.30 5.23 1.47
C VAL A 162 1.11 5.06 0.93
N ALA A 163 1.99 4.40 1.67
CA ALA A 163 3.33 4.06 1.20
C ALA A 163 3.39 2.60 0.77
N CYS A 164 3.75 2.37 -0.49
CA CYS A 164 3.99 1.04 -1.04
C CYS A 164 5.50 0.78 -1.04
N PHE A 165 5.93 -0.19 -0.26
CA PHE A 165 7.31 -0.68 -0.23
C PHE A 165 7.40 -1.93 -1.09
N SER A 166 8.39 -2.02 -1.96
CA SER A 166 8.63 -3.26 -2.72
C SER A 166 10.09 -3.68 -2.63
N SER A 167 10.30 -4.97 -2.42
CA SER A 167 11.63 -5.59 -2.39
C SER A 167 11.70 -6.71 -3.42
N ARG A 168 12.84 -6.83 -4.09
CA ARG A 168 13.10 -7.91 -5.05
C ARG A 168 13.92 -9.01 -4.40
N SER A 169 13.59 -10.25 -4.74
CA SER A 169 14.38 -11.43 -4.39
C SER A 169 15.88 -11.25 -4.69
N ARG A 170 16.71 -11.67 -3.74
CA ARG A 170 18.17 -11.83 -3.88
C ARG A 170 18.51 -13.03 -4.74
N ALA A 171 17.71 -14.10 -4.71
CA ALA A 171 17.93 -15.31 -5.52
C ALA A 171 17.90 -14.99 -7.04
N ALA A 172 17.07 -14.03 -7.45
CA ALA A 172 17.02 -13.55 -8.84
C ALA A 172 18.30 -12.81 -9.29
N ARG A 173 19.12 -12.30 -8.35
CA ARG A 173 20.38 -11.60 -8.65
C ARG A 173 21.56 -12.55 -8.81
N THR A 174 21.58 -13.66 -8.07
CA THR A 174 22.68 -14.64 -8.11
C THR A 174 22.73 -15.44 -9.43
N ALA A 175 21.63 -15.47 -10.19
CA ALA A 175 21.55 -16.16 -11.49
C ALA A 175 22.26 -15.43 -12.65
N ARG A 176 22.86 -14.25 -12.43
CA ARG A 176 23.49 -13.44 -13.49
C ARG A 176 25.01 -13.27 -13.38
N THR A 177 25.68 -14.17 -12.66
CA THR A 177 27.14 -14.25 -12.67
C THR A 177 27.56 -15.70 -12.81
N ARG A 178 27.61 -16.16 -14.06
CA ARG A 178 28.48 -17.24 -14.52
C ARG A 178 29.04 -16.84 -15.87
#